data_AF-A0A2J8K9J8-F1
#
_entry.id   AF-A0A2J8K9J8-F1
#
_cell.length_a   1.000
_cell.length_b   1.000
_cell.length_c   1.000
_cell.angle_alpha   90.00
_cell.angle_beta   90.00
_cell.angle_gamma   90.00
#
_symmetry.space_group_name_H-M   'P 1'
#
loop_
_entity.id
_entity.type
_entity.pdbx_description
1 polymer ?
#
loop_
_entity_poly.entity_id
_entity_poly.type
_entity_poly.pdbx_seq_one_letter_code
_entity_poly.pdbx_strand_id
1 'polypeptide(L)'
;MSAHSMLCERITIAKELIKRAESLSRSRKGGIEGGAKLCSKLKAELKFLQKVEAGKVAIKESHLQSTNLTHLRAIVESAENLEEVVSVLHVFGYTDTLGEKQTLVVDVVANGGHTWVKAIGRKAEALHNIWLGRGQYGDKSIIEQAEDFLQASHQQPVQYSNPHIIFAFYNSVSSPMA
;
A
#
# COMPACT_ATOMS: atom_id res chain seq x y z
N MET A 1 21.43 6.71 -14.27
CA MET A 1 21.06 5.32 -14.58
C MET A 1 20.32 5.31 -15.90
N SER A 2 20.54 4.32 -16.78
CA SER A 2 19.75 4.21 -18.02
C SER A 2 18.36 3.66 -17.71
N ALA A 3 17.35 4.03 -18.51
CA ALA A 3 15.98 3.52 -18.36
C ALA A 3 15.91 1.99 -18.39
N HIS A 4 16.79 1.35 -19.17
CA HIS A 4 16.93 -0.11 -19.23
C HIS A 4 17.43 -0.70 -17.90
N SER A 5 18.47 -0.12 -17.30
CA SER A 5 19.00 -0.56 -16.00
C SER A 5 17.95 -0.44 -14.89
N MET A 6 17.17 0.64 -14.87
CA MET A 6 16.08 0.83 -13.90
C MET A 6 14.96 -0.22 -14.09
N LEU A 7 14.64 -0.58 -15.33
CA LEU A 7 13.64 -1.59 -15.63
C LEU A 7 14.06 -2.99 -15.14
N CYS A 8 15.30 -3.41 -15.44
CA CYS A 8 15.82 -4.70 -14.98
C CYS A 8 15.87 -4.80 -13.45
N GLU A 9 16.25 -3.72 -12.77
CA GLU A 9 16.23 -3.63 -11.31
C GLU A 9 14.79 -3.82 -10.78
N ARG A 10 13.81 -3.10 -11.33
CA ARG A 10 12.41 -3.22 -10.92
C ARG A 10 11.83 -4.61 -11.14
N ILE A 11 12.17 -5.27 -12.26
CA ILE A 11 11.77 -6.66 -12.52
C ILE A 11 12.34 -7.59 -11.46
N THR A 12 13.60 -7.38 -11.07
CA THR A 12 14.26 -8.19 -10.02
C THR A 12 13.57 -7.99 -8.68
N ILE A 13 13.32 -6.74 -8.29
CA ILE A 13 12.57 -6.40 -7.07
C ILE A 13 11.17 -7.03 -7.08
N ALA A 14 10.44 -6.93 -8.19
CA ALA A 14 9.10 -7.50 -8.30
C ALA A 14 9.10 -9.02 -8.12
N LYS A 15 10.06 -9.74 -8.71
CA LYS A 15 10.21 -11.18 -8.51
C LYS A 15 10.48 -11.54 -7.06
N GLU A 16 11.32 -10.76 -6.38
CA GLU A 16 11.65 -10.99 -4.98
C GLU A 16 10.44 -10.73 -4.06
N LEU A 17 9.72 -9.63 -4.29
CA LEU A 17 8.51 -9.32 -3.54
C LEU A 17 7.40 -10.37 -3.72
N ILE A 18 7.30 -11.00 -4.89
CA ILE A 18 6.36 -12.12 -5.10
C ILE A 18 6.71 -13.29 -4.19
N LYS A 19 7.98 -13.70 -4.13
CA LYS A 19 8.41 -14.81 -3.26
C LYS A 19 8.13 -14.51 -1.79
N ARG A 20 8.45 -13.29 -1.36
CA ARG A 20 8.18 -12.79 -0.01
C ARG A 20 6.68 -12.79 0.31
N ALA A 21 5.84 -12.24 -0.57
CA ALA A 21 4.39 -12.26 -0.41
C ALA A 21 3.79 -13.68 -0.38
N GLU A 22 4.32 -14.61 -1.18
CA GLU A 22 3.90 -16.02 -1.18
C GLU A 22 4.35 -16.77 0.09
N SER A 23 5.51 -16.43 0.65
CA SER A 23 5.96 -16.93 1.95
C SER A 23 5.08 -16.40 3.07
N LEU A 24 4.87 -15.08 3.11
CA LEU A 24 3.99 -14.39 4.05
C LEU A 24 2.58 -14.98 4.03
N SER A 25 2.01 -15.20 2.84
CA SER A 25 0.65 -15.77 2.70
C SER A 25 0.50 -17.17 3.31
N ARG A 26 1.61 -17.91 3.48
CA ARG A 26 1.66 -19.27 4.01
C ARG A 26 2.19 -19.34 5.46
N SER A 27 2.55 -18.21 6.07
CA SER A 27 3.20 -18.17 7.39
C SER A 27 2.27 -18.62 8.53
N ARG A 28 0.96 -18.48 8.36
CA ARG A 28 -0.07 -18.86 9.35
C ARG A 28 -0.85 -20.09 8.89
N LYS A 29 -1.23 -20.95 9.85
CA LYS A 29 -2.16 -22.07 9.64
C LYS A 29 -3.54 -21.50 9.25
N GLY A 30 -3.92 -21.69 7.99
CA GLY A 30 -5.13 -21.08 7.38
C GLY A 30 -4.84 -19.94 6.41
N GLY A 31 -3.58 -19.51 6.29
CA GLY A 31 -3.15 -18.41 5.44
C GLY A 31 -3.51 -17.03 5.99
N ILE A 32 -3.01 -15.98 5.31
CA ILE A 32 -3.36 -14.59 5.58
C ILE A 32 -4.44 -14.16 4.60
N GLU A 33 -5.53 -13.57 5.10
CA GLU A 33 -6.60 -13.08 4.24
C GLU A 33 -6.07 -11.99 3.29
N GLY A 34 -6.42 -12.06 2.01
CA GLY A 34 -5.92 -11.11 1.00
C GLY A 34 -4.48 -11.36 0.54
N GLY A 35 -3.76 -12.35 1.08
CA GLY A 35 -2.41 -12.72 0.62
C GLY A 35 -2.37 -13.08 -0.88
N ALA A 36 -3.36 -13.83 -1.37
CA ALA A 36 -3.51 -14.14 -2.79
C ALA A 36 -3.78 -12.88 -3.65
N LYS A 37 -4.50 -11.89 -3.10
CA LYS A 37 -4.78 -10.59 -3.75
C LYS A 37 -3.50 -9.78 -3.88
N LEU A 38 -2.68 -9.72 -2.83
CA LEU A 38 -1.37 -9.08 -2.86
C LEU A 38 -0.45 -9.74 -3.90
N CYS A 39 -0.36 -11.07 -3.90
CA CYS A 39 0.43 -11.83 -4.88
C CYS A 39 -0.04 -11.56 -6.31
N SER A 40 -1.36 -11.50 -6.54
CA SER A 40 -1.93 -11.22 -7.86
C SER A 40 -1.59 -9.81 -8.35
N LYS A 41 -1.64 -8.80 -7.48
CA LYS A 41 -1.22 -7.43 -7.81
C LYS A 41 0.27 -7.36 -8.18
N LEU A 42 1.15 -8.02 -7.40
CA LEU A 42 2.57 -8.09 -7.70
C LEU A 42 2.87 -8.82 -9.03
N LYS A 43 2.16 -9.92 -9.32
CA LYS A 43 2.27 -10.65 -10.59
C LYS A 43 1.80 -9.80 -11.78
N ALA A 44 0.73 -9.02 -11.62
CA ALA A 44 0.26 -8.10 -12.65
C ALA A 44 1.29 -7.00 -12.94
N GLU A 45 1.90 -6.45 -11.89
CA GLU A 45 2.98 -5.46 -11.98
C GLU A 45 4.21 -6.03 -12.71
N LEU A 46 4.66 -7.24 -12.34
CA LEU A 46 5.75 -7.92 -13.04
C LEU A 46 5.43 -8.15 -14.54
N LYS A 47 4.21 -8.62 -14.85
CA LYS A 47 3.76 -8.80 -16.25
C LYS A 47 3.78 -7.48 -17.02
N PHE A 48 3.41 -6.37 -16.38
CA PHE A 48 3.51 -5.05 -16.99
C PHE A 48 4.97 -4.71 -17.31
N LEU A 49 5.87 -4.80 -16.33
CA LEU A 49 7.30 -4.52 -16.52
C LEU A 49 7.93 -5.39 -17.65
N GLN A 50 7.57 -6.67 -17.71
CA GLN A 50 8.03 -7.57 -18.79
C GLN A 50 7.50 -7.18 -20.17
N LYS A 51 6.27 -6.65 -20.27
CA LYS A 51 5.75 -6.12 -21.54
C LYS A 51 6.51 -4.86 -21.98
N VAL A 52 6.95 -4.03 -21.04
CA VAL A 52 7.80 -2.87 -21.33
C VAL A 52 9.17 -3.32 -21.82
N GLU A 53 9.77 -4.31 -21.15
CA GLU A 53 11.08 -4.87 -21.53
C GLU A 53 11.06 -5.47 -22.94
N ALA A 54 9.98 -6.17 -23.29
CA ALA A 54 9.77 -6.74 -24.62
C ALA A 54 9.42 -5.69 -25.70
N GLY A 55 9.43 -4.39 -25.39
CA GLY A 55 9.10 -3.32 -26.33
C GLY A 55 7.64 -3.28 -26.76
N LYS A 56 6.75 -4.04 -26.10
CA LYS A 56 5.32 -4.14 -26.44
C LYS A 56 4.51 -2.93 -25.93
N VAL A 57 5.12 -2.08 -25.10
CA VAL A 57 4.53 -0.85 -24.59
C VAL A 57 5.57 0.25 -24.67
N ALA A 58 5.28 1.30 -25.45
CA ALA A 58 6.12 2.50 -25.48
C ALA A 58 5.90 3.28 -24.17
N ILE A 59 6.89 3.24 -23.28
CA ILE A 59 6.76 3.85 -21.95
C ILE A 59 7.75 5.00 -21.78
N LYS A 60 7.24 6.14 -21.29
CA LYS A 60 8.04 7.25 -20.78
C LYS A 60 8.65 6.87 -19.44
N GLU A 61 9.88 7.29 -19.20
CA GLU A 61 10.62 7.04 -17.95
C GLU A 61 9.84 7.43 -16.68
N SER A 62 8.98 8.44 -16.77
CA SER A 62 8.07 8.85 -15.69
C SER A 62 7.11 7.74 -15.24
N HIS A 63 6.58 6.93 -16.15
CA HIS A 63 5.70 5.81 -15.79
C HIS A 63 6.49 4.67 -15.14
N LEU A 64 7.76 4.50 -15.50
CA LEU A 64 8.65 3.57 -14.81
C LEU A 64 8.99 4.08 -13.42
N GLN A 65 8.94 5.38 -13.11
CA GLN A 65 9.15 5.86 -11.75
C GLN A 65 7.91 5.72 -10.87
N SER A 66 6.71 5.85 -11.45
CA SER A 66 5.42 5.90 -10.75
C SER A 66 4.74 4.53 -10.59
N THR A 67 5.47 3.43 -10.72
CA THR A 67 4.83 2.11 -10.69
C THR A 67 4.31 1.74 -9.31
N ASN A 68 3.24 0.95 -9.27
CA ASN A 68 2.60 0.51 -8.02
C ASN A 68 3.52 -0.35 -7.15
N LEU A 69 4.65 -0.81 -7.71
CA LEU A 69 5.63 -1.65 -7.03
C LEU A 69 6.13 -1.04 -5.72
N THR A 70 6.31 0.28 -5.65
CA THR A 70 6.77 0.96 -4.44
C THR A 70 5.76 0.85 -3.29
N HIS A 71 4.47 0.99 -3.60
CA HIS A 71 3.42 0.80 -2.60
C HIS A 71 3.27 -0.68 -2.23
N LEU A 72 3.26 -1.59 -3.21
CA LEU A 72 3.19 -3.03 -2.93
C LEU A 72 4.36 -3.52 -2.08
N ARG A 73 5.56 -2.99 -2.32
CA ARG A 73 6.74 -3.21 -1.48
C ARG A 73 6.50 -2.77 -0.05
N ALA A 74 5.99 -1.55 0.15
CA ALA A 74 5.68 -1.02 1.46
C ALA A 74 4.69 -1.90 2.24
N ILE A 75 3.69 -2.49 1.56
CA ILE A 75 2.76 -3.44 2.18
C ILE A 75 3.48 -4.72 2.64
N VAL A 76 4.30 -5.32 1.77
CA VAL A 76 5.07 -6.53 2.10
C VAL A 76 5.98 -6.27 3.29
N GLU A 77 6.75 -5.17 3.25
CA GLU A 77 7.64 -4.78 4.35
C GLU A 77 6.88 -4.46 5.64
N SER A 78 5.70 -3.83 5.55
CA SER A 78 4.86 -3.58 6.74
C SER A 78 4.40 -4.88 7.37
N ALA A 79 3.91 -5.83 6.56
CA ALA A 79 3.38 -7.09 7.06
C ALA A 79 4.47 -8.00 7.64
N GLU A 80 5.67 -8.02 7.08
CA GLU A 80 6.78 -8.83 7.60
C GLU A 80 7.33 -8.32 8.94
N ASN A 81 7.17 -7.02 9.24
CA ASN A 81 7.65 -6.41 10.48
C ASN A 81 6.61 -6.43 11.62
N LEU A 82 5.45 -7.05 11.40
CA LEU A 82 4.37 -7.09 12.38
C LEU A 82 4.05 -8.52 12.80
N GLU A 83 3.64 -8.66 14.05
CA GLU A 83 3.20 -9.94 14.59
C GLU A 83 1.71 -10.18 14.32
N GLU A 84 1.33 -11.46 14.27
CA GLU A 84 -0.07 -11.89 14.15
C GLU A 84 -0.86 -11.21 13.01
N VAL A 85 -0.24 -11.04 11.85
CA VAL A 85 -0.92 -10.52 10.66
C VAL A 85 -2.14 -11.38 10.32
N VAL A 86 -3.31 -10.74 10.31
CA VAL A 86 -4.61 -11.35 10.05
C VAL A 86 -4.96 -11.23 8.58
N SER A 87 -4.77 -10.04 8.01
CA SER A 87 -5.13 -9.74 6.63
C SER A 87 -4.24 -8.67 6.00
N VAL A 88 -4.21 -8.66 4.67
CA VAL A 88 -3.60 -7.60 3.85
C VAL A 88 -4.58 -7.14 2.78
N LEU A 89 -4.56 -5.85 2.43
CA LEU A 89 -5.48 -5.25 1.45
C LEU A 89 -6.97 -5.50 1.77
N HIS A 90 -7.30 -5.50 3.06
CA HIS A 90 -8.63 -5.76 3.57
C HIS A 90 -9.52 -4.52 3.42
N VAL A 91 -10.80 -4.75 3.14
CA VAL A 91 -11.77 -3.67 2.87
C VAL A 91 -12.75 -3.61 4.01
N PHE A 92 -12.75 -2.51 4.74
CA PHE A 92 -13.74 -2.22 5.78
C PHE A 92 -14.84 -1.32 5.22
N GLY A 93 -16.08 -1.60 5.57
CA GLY A 93 -17.19 -0.67 5.36
C GLY A 93 -17.34 0.24 6.57
N TYR A 94 -17.62 1.52 6.35
CA TYR A 94 -17.94 2.46 7.42
C TYR A 94 -18.97 3.48 6.93
N THR A 95 -19.69 4.09 7.85
CA THR A 95 -20.58 5.22 7.56
C THR A 95 -19.83 6.52 7.83
N ASP A 96 -19.80 7.41 6.83
CA ASP A 96 -19.16 8.72 6.94
C ASP A 96 -20.00 9.72 7.77
N THR A 97 -19.50 10.95 7.94
CA THR A 97 -20.16 12.00 8.73
C THR A 97 -21.48 12.48 8.14
N LEU A 98 -21.72 12.20 6.85
CA LEU A 98 -22.96 12.50 6.15
C LEU A 98 -23.98 11.36 6.24
N GLY A 99 -23.62 10.24 6.86
CA GLY A 99 -24.48 9.06 6.94
C GLY A 99 -24.35 8.13 5.74
N GLU A 100 -23.44 8.40 4.81
CA GLU A 100 -23.26 7.62 3.59
C GLU A 100 -22.33 6.43 3.81
N LYS A 101 -22.62 5.33 3.12
CA LYS A 101 -21.79 4.11 3.21
C LYS A 101 -20.53 4.28 2.37
N GLN A 102 -19.40 4.22 3.03
CA GLN A 102 -18.07 4.27 2.45
C GLN A 102 -17.32 2.96 2.64
N THR A 103 -16.22 2.81 1.89
CA THR A 103 -15.28 1.70 2.07
C THR A 103 -13.87 2.22 2.23
N LEU A 104 -13.10 1.55 3.07
CA LEU A 104 -11.71 1.89 3.39
C LEU A 104 -10.84 0.66 3.19
N VAL A 105 -9.75 0.81 2.43
CA VAL A 105 -8.76 -0.26 2.26
C VAL A 105 -7.64 -0.06 3.26
N VAL A 106 -7.54 -1.01 4.20
CA VAL A 106 -6.44 -1.13 5.14
C VAL A 106 -5.40 -2.06 4.53
N ASP A 107 -4.14 -1.60 4.49
CA ASP A 107 -3.10 -2.31 3.76
C ASP A 107 -2.61 -3.54 4.51
N VAL A 108 -2.48 -3.46 5.85
CA VAL A 108 -2.17 -4.59 6.74
C VAL A 108 -3.01 -4.50 8.01
N VAL A 109 -3.59 -5.61 8.43
CA VAL A 109 -4.25 -5.77 9.75
C VAL A 109 -3.45 -6.79 10.55
N ALA A 110 -2.93 -6.38 11.70
CA ALA A 110 -2.02 -7.14 12.55
C ALA A 110 -2.48 -7.19 14.01
N ASN A 111 -1.71 -7.86 14.87
CA ASN A 111 -1.99 -7.99 16.31
C ASN A 111 -3.42 -8.49 16.59
N GLY A 112 -3.86 -9.51 15.84
CA GLY A 112 -5.20 -10.09 15.97
C GLY A 112 -6.35 -9.16 15.57
N GLY A 113 -6.08 -8.07 14.84
CA GLY A 113 -7.07 -7.08 14.43
C GLY A 113 -6.91 -5.71 15.08
N HIS A 114 -6.12 -5.63 16.17
CA HIS A 114 -5.95 -4.42 16.97
C HIS A 114 -5.00 -3.39 16.36
N THR A 115 -4.36 -3.69 15.22
CA THR A 115 -3.48 -2.74 14.55
C THR A 115 -3.77 -2.69 13.06
N TRP A 116 -4.06 -1.49 12.57
CA TRP A 116 -4.29 -1.21 11.16
C TRP A 116 -3.14 -0.38 10.62
N VAL A 117 -2.55 -0.82 9.51
CA VAL A 117 -1.46 -0.09 8.86
C VAL A 117 -1.90 0.41 7.49
N LYS A 118 -1.65 1.70 7.26
CA LYS A 118 -1.65 2.32 5.95
C LYS A 118 -0.21 2.47 5.46
N ALA A 119 0.14 1.77 4.39
CA ALA A 119 1.50 1.76 3.84
C ALA A 119 1.66 2.87 2.80
N ILE A 120 2.46 3.89 3.10
CA ILE A 120 2.67 5.06 2.24
C ILE A 120 3.94 4.87 1.40
N GLY A 121 3.73 4.48 0.14
CA GLY A 121 4.80 4.34 -0.87
C GLY A 121 5.00 5.56 -1.77
N ARG A 122 4.26 6.66 -1.55
CA ARG A 122 4.40 7.89 -2.35
C ARG A 122 5.65 8.67 -1.92
N LYS A 123 6.28 9.39 -2.86
CA LYS A 123 7.38 10.32 -2.55
C LYS A 123 6.87 11.49 -1.70
N ALA A 124 7.73 12.01 -0.81
CA ALA A 124 7.43 13.18 0.02
C ALA A 124 6.86 14.37 -0.76
N GLU A 125 7.44 14.71 -1.92
CA GLU A 125 6.97 15.80 -2.78
C GLU A 125 5.53 15.59 -3.26
N ALA A 126 5.18 14.35 -3.64
CA ALA A 126 3.82 14.04 -4.08
C ALA A 126 2.81 14.17 -2.92
N LEU A 127 3.20 13.74 -1.71
CA LEU A 127 2.36 13.94 -0.51
C LEU A 127 2.14 15.42 -0.22
N HIS A 128 3.19 16.23 -0.31
CA HIS A 128 3.12 17.66 -0.08
C HIS A 128 2.26 18.38 -1.12
N ASN A 129 2.42 18.03 -2.40
CA ASN A 129 1.60 18.61 -3.48
C ASN A 129 0.11 18.29 -3.30
N ILE A 130 -0.23 17.06 -2.91
CA ILE A 130 -1.63 16.69 -2.61
C ILE A 130 -2.15 17.52 -1.43
N TRP A 131 -1.36 17.65 -0.37
CA TRP A 131 -1.74 18.47 0.79
C TRP A 131 -1.95 19.94 0.44
N LEU A 132 -1.17 20.51 -0.49
CA LEU A 132 -1.36 21.87 -1.02
C LEU A 132 -2.56 22.01 -1.99
N GLY A 133 -3.36 20.95 -2.20
CA GLY A 133 -4.47 20.96 -3.15
C GLY A 133 -4.04 20.88 -4.61
N ARG A 134 -2.78 20.52 -4.88
CA ARG A 134 -2.21 20.32 -6.23
C ARG A 134 -2.21 18.85 -6.66
N GLY A 135 -3.00 18.02 -5.98
CA GLY A 135 -3.22 16.61 -6.32
C GLY A 135 -4.10 16.42 -7.55
N GLN A 136 -4.33 15.16 -7.93
CA GLN A 136 -5.29 14.82 -8.96
C GLN A 136 -6.71 14.77 -8.37
N TYR A 137 -7.73 14.85 -9.23
CA TYR A 137 -9.11 14.67 -8.78
C TYR A 137 -9.28 13.32 -8.07
N GLY A 138 -9.80 13.36 -6.84
CA GLY A 138 -9.98 12.19 -5.97
C GLY A 138 -8.76 11.82 -5.12
N ASP A 139 -7.61 12.52 -5.25
CA ASP A 139 -6.53 12.36 -4.29
C ASP A 139 -6.93 12.92 -2.93
N LYS A 140 -6.87 12.08 -1.89
CA LYS A 140 -6.97 12.50 -0.50
C LYS A 140 -5.58 12.73 0.09
N SER A 141 -5.42 13.81 0.83
CA SER A 141 -4.26 14.07 1.67
C SER A 141 -4.12 12.98 2.75
N ILE A 142 -2.94 12.91 3.39
CA ILE A 142 -2.72 11.98 4.50
C ILE A 142 -3.63 12.31 5.68
N ILE A 143 -3.95 13.59 5.89
CA ILE A 143 -4.82 14.03 6.98
C ILE A 143 -6.25 13.54 6.74
N GLU A 144 -6.80 13.76 5.55
CA GLU A 144 -8.15 13.26 5.20
C GLU A 144 -8.20 11.72 5.25
N GLN A 145 -7.15 11.03 4.80
CA GLN A 145 -7.06 9.58 4.96
C GLN A 145 -7.02 9.16 6.44
N ALA A 146 -6.33 9.90 7.30
CA ALA A 146 -6.27 9.59 8.74
C ALA A 146 -7.64 9.78 9.41
N GLU A 147 -8.40 10.79 9.01
CA GLU A 147 -9.77 11.00 9.48
C GLU A 147 -10.69 9.85 9.07
N ASP A 148 -10.62 9.41 7.80
CA ASP A 148 -11.36 8.22 7.33
C ASP A 148 -11.01 6.97 8.14
N PHE A 149 -9.72 6.76 8.43
CA PHE A 149 -9.25 5.62 9.23
C PHE A 149 -9.77 5.67 10.67
N LEU A 150 -9.70 6.83 11.31
CA LEU A 150 -10.21 7.02 12.67
C LEU A 150 -11.71 6.71 12.72
N GLN A 151 -12.47 7.27 11.78
CA GLN A 151 -13.92 7.07 11.72
C GLN A 151 -14.29 5.60 11.44
N ALA A 152 -13.57 4.93 10.54
CA ALA A 152 -13.78 3.51 10.27
C ALA A 152 -13.41 2.63 11.48
N SER A 153 -12.30 2.94 12.17
CA SER A 153 -11.84 2.15 13.32
C SER A 153 -12.84 2.16 14.48
N HIS A 154 -13.51 3.30 14.72
CA HIS A 154 -14.54 3.43 15.74
C HIS A 154 -15.77 2.53 15.48
N GLN A 155 -16.00 2.16 14.23
CA GLN A 155 -17.12 1.30 13.82
C GLN A 155 -16.73 -0.17 13.77
N GLN A 156 -15.46 -0.51 13.98
CA GLN A 156 -14.90 -1.86 13.86
C GLN A 156 -14.13 -2.24 15.14
N PRO A 157 -14.76 -2.22 16.34
CA PRO A 157 -14.08 -2.54 17.58
C PRO A 157 -13.66 -4.01 17.60
N VAL A 158 -12.41 -4.25 18.02
CA VAL A 158 -11.89 -5.59 18.28
C VAL A 158 -11.77 -5.72 19.79
N GLN A 159 -12.48 -6.69 20.37
CA GLN A 159 -12.52 -6.90 21.83
C GLN A 159 -12.83 -5.61 22.61
N TYR A 160 -13.86 -4.87 22.15
CA TYR A 160 -14.32 -3.61 22.75
C TYR A 160 -13.32 -2.44 22.66
N SER A 161 -12.22 -2.60 21.92
CA SER A 161 -11.21 -1.57 21.71
C SER A 161 -11.11 -1.20 20.23
N ASN A 162 -10.92 0.09 19.95
CA ASN A 162 -10.70 0.53 18.58
C ASN A 162 -9.29 0.12 18.14
N PRO A 163 -9.11 -0.36 16.89
CA PRO A 163 -7.79 -0.67 16.36
C PRO A 163 -6.85 0.55 16.40
N HIS A 164 -5.60 0.32 16.78
CA HIS A 164 -4.54 1.31 16.69
C HIS A 164 -4.12 1.52 15.22
N ILE A 165 -4.12 2.76 14.75
CA ILE A 165 -3.84 3.10 13.36
C ILE A 165 -2.41 3.59 13.21
N ILE A 166 -1.67 3.01 12.25
CA ILE A 166 -0.29 3.37 11.92
C ILE A 166 -0.19 3.76 10.45
N PHE A 167 0.36 4.94 10.18
CA PHE A 167 0.77 5.34 8.84
C PHE A 167 2.28 5.11 8.68
N ALA A 168 2.66 4.13 7.86
CA ALA A 168 4.05 3.75 7.68
C ALA A 168 4.62 4.37 6.39
N PHE A 169 5.57 5.29 6.52
CA PHE A 169 6.17 6.02 5.39
C PHE A 169 7.47 5.38 4.93
N TYR A 170 7.50 4.87 3.70
CA TYR A 170 8.66 4.15 3.15
C TYR A 170 9.55 5.00 2.24
N ASN A 171 9.13 6.23 1.92
CA ASN A 171 9.88 7.16 1.05
C ASN A 171 10.07 8.55 1.70
N SER A 172 10.21 8.58 3.02
CA SER A 172 10.33 9.79 3.85
C SER A 172 9.12 10.72 3.76
N VAL A 173 9.12 11.75 4.61
CA VAL A 173 8.14 12.87 4.59
C VAL A 173 8.86 14.15 4.21
N SER A 174 8.12 15.16 3.75
CA SER A 174 8.70 16.47 3.43
C SER A 174 9.24 17.12 4.70
N SER A 175 10.48 17.60 4.67
CA SER A 175 11.08 18.40 5.74
C SER A 175 11.01 19.89 5.39
N PRO A 176 10.89 20.80 6.37
CA PRO A 176 11.08 22.23 6.14
C PRO A 176 12.45 22.46 5.50
N MET A 177 12.50 23.29 4.46
CA MET A 177 13.78 23.82 3.98
C MET A 177 14.20 24.90 4.99
N ALA A 178 15.30 24.66 5.69
CA ALA A 178 15.95 25.65 6.55
C ALA A 178 16.59 26.76 5.72
#